data_AF-A0A7C1HE59-F1
#
_entry.id   AF-A0A7C1HE59-F1
#
_cell.length_a   1.000
_cell.length_b   1.000
_cell.length_c   1.000
_cell.angle_alpha   90.00
_cell.angle_beta   90.00
_cell.angle_gamma   90.00
#
_symmetry.space_group_name_H-M   'P 1'
#
loop_
_entity.id
_entity.type
_entity.pdbx_description
1 polymer ?
#
loop_
_entity_poly.entity_id
_entity_poly.type
_entity_poly.pdbx_seq_one_letter_code
_entity_poly.pdbx_strand_id
1 'polypeptide(L)'
;MRELFLPGRILLFSTGFVLLWVVSRYNYLLFHVLAEGFSIVVACLIFVLATRTYRFSGNSLLMFLGNAYLAVAIVDLFHTLAFKGMGVFPSNDPNTATQLWIAARYLESLSLLLATWLGNRLPWRIQFWGFLGVASLLVFVVMRTSLFPDCFIAGAGLTNFKIVSEYVISAILLTAMIHFWQIRDSVTPVIFWSLMLSMGTTILSEMAFTLYSDVYGVMN
;
A
#
# COMPACT_ATOMS: atom_id res chain seq x y z
N MET A 1 -31.21 -3.23 -16.57
CA MET A 1 -30.09 -2.31 -16.83
C MET A 1 -28.80 -2.60 -16.05
N ARG A 2 -28.80 -3.21 -14.85
CA ARG A 2 -27.56 -3.59 -14.13
C ARG A 2 -26.77 -4.77 -14.77
N GLU A 3 -27.46 -5.68 -15.44
CA GLU A 3 -26.90 -6.91 -16.04
C GLU A 3 -25.94 -6.68 -17.22
N LEU A 4 -26.17 -5.65 -18.04
CA LEU A 4 -25.37 -5.36 -19.25
C LEU A 4 -24.02 -4.66 -18.95
N PHE A 5 -23.85 -4.06 -17.77
CA PHE A 5 -22.60 -3.39 -17.38
C PHE A 5 -21.59 -4.32 -16.71
N LEU A 6 -22.04 -5.46 -16.16
CA LEU A 6 -21.18 -6.46 -15.54
C LEU A 6 -20.18 -7.11 -16.52
N PRO A 7 -20.61 -7.62 -17.69
CA PRO A 7 -19.69 -8.25 -18.64
C PRO A 7 -18.68 -7.27 -19.22
N GLY A 8 -19.07 -6.01 -19.45
CA GLY A 8 -18.15 -4.96 -19.91
C GLY A 8 -17.06 -4.62 -18.90
N ARG A 9 -17.40 -4.60 -17.61
CA ARG A 9 -16.42 -4.38 -16.52
C ARG A 9 -15.46 -5.56 -16.38
N ILE A 10 -15.99 -6.78 -16.40
CA ILE A 10 -15.16 -8.00 -16.34
C ILE A 10 -14.19 -8.02 -17.51
N LEU A 11 -14.67 -7.78 -18.72
CA LEU A 11 -13.83 -7.73 -19.92
C LEU A 11 -12.74 -6.67 -19.82
N LEU A 12 -13.06 -5.47 -19.31
CA LEU A 12 -12.09 -4.40 -19.10
C LEU A 12 -10.98 -4.82 -18.13
N PHE A 13 -11.34 -5.35 -16.96
CA PHE A 13 -10.36 -5.81 -15.97
C PHE A 13 -9.52 -6.96 -16.51
N SER A 14 -10.13 -7.97 -17.12
CA SER A 14 -9.42 -9.10 -17.72
C SER A 14 -8.44 -8.65 -18.80
N THR A 15 -8.85 -7.72 -19.66
CA THR A 15 -7.97 -7.17 -20.70
C THR A 15 -6.80 -6.41 -20.08
N GLY A 16 -7.06 -5.60 -19.04
CA GLY A 16 -6.01 -4.90 -18.29
C GLY A 16 -4.98 -5.85 -17.68
N PHE A 17 -5.43 -6.94 -17.03
CA PHE A 17 -4.55 -7.96 -16.47
C PHE A 17 -3.70 -8.65 -17.53
N VAL A 18 -4.29 -9.05 -18.67
CA VAL A 18 -3.54 -9.67 -19.77
C VAL A 18 -2.48 -8.72 -20.32
N LEU A 19 -2.81 -7.43 -20.50
CA LEU A 19 -1.85 -6.44 -20.96
C LEU A 19 -0.69 -6.25 -19.98
N LEU A 20 -0.97 -6.13 -18.68
CA LEU A 20 0.08 -6.02 -17.66
C LEU A 20 0.97 -7.26 -17.62
N TRP A 21 0.38 -8.45 -17.74
CA TRP A 21 1.14 -9.70 -17.82
C TRP A 21 2.04 -9.74 -19.05
N VAL A 22 1.55 -9.32 -20.22
CA VAL A 22 2.40 -9.23 -21.43
C VAL A 22 3.55 -8.25 -21.20
N VAL A 23 3.26 -7.05 -20.69
CA VAL A 23 4.30 -6.03 -20.43
C VAL A 23 5.37 -6.54 -19.47
N SER A 24 5.00 -7.29 -18.41
CA SER A 24 5.98 -7.81 -17.44
C SER A 24 6.99 -8.78 -18.06
N ARG A 25 6.64 -9.46 -19.17
CA ARG A 25 7.55 -10.36 -19.90
C ARG A 25 8.52 -9.62 -20.82
N TYR A 26 8.14 -8.45 -21.33
CA TYR A 26 8.97 -7.66 -22.26
C TYR A 26 9.80 -6.59 -21.55
N ASN A 27 9.22 -5.89 -20.58
CA ASN A 27 9.89 -4.84 -19.81
C ASN A 27 9.31 -4.80 -18.39
N TYR A 28 10.01 -5.47 -17.47
CA TYR A 28 9.59 -5.54 -16.08
C TYR A 28 9.56 -4.16 -15.39
N LEU A 29 10.51 -3.27 -15.68
CA LEU A 29 10.54 -1.94 -15.09
C LEU A 29 9.30 -1.14 -15.50
N LEU A 30 8.88 -1.24 -16.76
CA LEU A 30 7.64 -0.62 -17.22
C LEU A 30 6.42 -1.22 -16.51
N PHE A 31 6.36 -2.54 -16.38
CA PHE A 31 5.29 -3.20 -15.61
C PHE A 31 5.24 -2.70 -14.16
N HIS A 32 6.39 -2.68 -13.48
CA HIS A 32 6.50 -2.24 -12.09
C HIS A 32 6.02 -0.79 -11.93
N VAL A 33 6.48 0.13 -12.77
CA VAL A 33 6.04 1.53 -12.73
C VAL A 33 4.54 1.68 -13.02
N LEU A 34 3.98 0.88 -13.93
CA LEU A 34 2.54 0.92 -14.21
C LEU A 34 1.72 0.37 -13.03
N ALA A 35 2.16 -0.71 -12.41
CA ALA A 35 1.50 -1.33 -11.26
C ALA A 35 1.54 -0.41 -10.02
N GLU A 36 2.74 0.05 -9.64
CA GLU A 36 2.91 0.96 -8.50
C GLU A 36 2.32 2.35 -8.79
N GLY A 37 2.50 2.86 -10.01
CA GLY A 37 1.94 4.15 -10.40
C GLY A 37 0.41 4.18 -10.29
N PHE A 38 -0.25 3.07 -10.64
CA PHE A 38 -1.70 2.95 -10.47
C PHE A 38 -2.11 3.00 -8.99
N SER A 39 -1.44 2.25 -8.11
CA SER A 39 -1.77 2.25 -6.67
C SER A 39 -1.52 3.62 -6.03
N ILE A 40 -0.42 4.29 -6.38
CA ILE A 40 -0.07 5.66 -5.93
C ILE A 40 -1.14 6.66 -6.36
N VAL A 41 -1.59 6.60 -7.62
CA VAL A 41 -2.65 7.48 -8.13
C VAL A 41 -3.96 7.24 -7.37
N VAL A 42 -4.35 5.98 -7.15
CA VAL A 42 -5.55 5.65 -6.37
C VAL A 42 -5.45 6.18 -4.94
N ALA A 43 -4.31 6.00 -4.27
CA ALA A 43 -4.08 6.50 -2.92
C ALA A 43 -4.16 8.04 -2.84
N CYS A 44 -3.59 8.75 -3.82
CA CYS A 44 -3.76 10.20 -3.97
C CYS A 44 -5.23 10.60 -4.18
N LEU A 45 -5.98 9.84 -4.97
CA LEU A 45 -7.41 10.09 -5.20
C LEU A 45 -8.25 9.87 -3.94
N ILE A 46 -7.90 8.90 -3.08
CA ILE A 46 -8.55 8.71 -1.77
C ILE A 46 -8.35 9.97 -0.91
N PHE A 47 -7.15 10.52 -0.85
CA PHE A 47 -6.87 11.78 -0.15
C PHE A 47 -7.66 12.96 -0.71
N VAL A 48 -7.69 13.12 -2.03
CA VAL A 48 -8.45 14.19 -2.69
C VAL A 48 -9.93 14.04 -2.39
N LEU A 49 -10.49 12.84 -2.53
CA LEU A 49 -11.91 12.58 -2.23
C LEU A 49 -12.24 12.91 -0.78
N ALA A 50 -11.42 12.44 0.16
CA ALA A 50 -11.61 12.66 1.58
C ALA A 50 -11.59 14.15 1.93
N THR A 51 -10.55 14.88 1.50
CA THR A 51 -10.42 16.31 1.78
C THR A 51 -11.52 17.16 1.14
N ARG A 52 -11.93 16.85 -0.09
CA ARG A 52 -12.96 17.61 -0.80
C ARG A 52 -14.36 17.36 -0.26
N THR A 53 -14.64 16.17 0.23
CA THR A 53 -15.96 15.82 0.76
C THR A 53 -16.12 16.11 2.25
N TYR A 54 -15.03 16.25 3.00
CA TYR A 54 -15.05 16.37 4.47
C TYR A 54 -15.92 17.50 5.00
N ARG A 55 -15.93 18.68 4.35
CA ARG A 55 -16.79 19.81 4.75
C ARG A 55 -18.29 19.45 4.72
N PHE A 56 -18.69 18.53 3.84
CA PHE A 56 -20.09 18.14 3.65
C PHE A 56 -20.42 16.86 4.41
N SER A 57 -19.51 15.88 4.44
CA SER A 57 -19.76 14.58 5.04
C SER A 57 -19.48 14.53 6.54
N GLY A 58 -18.59 15.38 7.06
CA GLY A 58 -18.07 15.27 8.42
C GLY A 58 -17.40 13.91 8.70
N ASN A 59 -17.07 13.13 7.66
CA ASN A 59 -16.61 11.76 7.80
C ASN A 59 -15.13 11.73 8.17
N SER A 60 -14.88 11.77 9.46
CA SER A 60 -13.55 11.76 10.07
C SER A 60 -12.79 10.45 9.84
N LEU A 61 -13.48 9.32 9.67
CA LEU A 61 -12.85 8.06 9.25
C LEU A 61 -12.27 8.18 7.84
N LEU A 62 -13.05 8.64 6.87
CA LEU A 62 -12.59 8.83 5.49
C LEU A 62 -11.46 9.86 5.40
N MET A 63 -11.55 10.94 6.18
CA MET A 63 -10.48 11.93 6.29
C MET A 63 -9.18 11.35 6.85
N PHE A 64 -9.26 10.54 7.91
CA PHE A 64 -8.10 9.86 8.48
C PHE A 64 -7.44 8.92 7.46
N LEU A 65 -8.24 8.08 6.79
CA LEU A 65 -7.75 7.18 5.74
C LEU A 65 -7.15 7.95 4.56
N GLY A 66 -7.77 9.07 4.15
CA GLY A 66 -7.21 9.94 3.11
C GLY A 66 -5.82 10.45 3.47
N ASN A 67 -5.62 10.96 4.69
CA ASN A 67 -4.30 11.42 5.14
C ASN A 67 -3.28 10.27 5.18
N ALA A 68 -3.69 9.09 5.66
CA ALA A 68 -2.84 7.90 5.70
C ALA A 68 -2.41 7.44 4.31
N TYR A 69 -3.34 7.33 3.36
CA TYR A 69 -3.06 6.87 2.00
C TYR A 69 -2.19 7.87 1.21
N LEU A 70 -2.29 9.18 1.48
CA LEU A 70 -1.33 10.13 0.91
C LEU A 70 0.10 9.83 1.38
N ALA A 71 0.28 9.55 2.67
CA ALA A 71 1.58 9.23 3.22
C ALA A 71 2.12 7.89 2.69
N VAL A 72 1.26 6.88 2.54
CA VAL A 72 1.60 5.61 1.85
C VAL A 72 2.04 5.87 0.42
N ALA A 73 1.29 6.66 -0.37
CA ALA A 73 1.64 7.03 -1.74
C ALA A 73 3.02 7.71 -1.85
N ILE A 74 3.39 8.53 -0.87
CA ILE A 74 4.73 9.15 -0.84
C ILE A 74 5.80 8.05 -0.67
N VAL A 75 5.64 7.14 0.29
CA VAL A 75 6.63 6.07 0.51
C VAL A 75 6.69 5.12 -0.70
N ASP A 76 5.55 4.75 -1.28
CA ASP A 76 5.46 3.90 -2.47
C ASP A 76 6.10 4.57 -3.71
N LEU A 77 6.00 5.90 -3.84
CA LEU A 77 6.72 6.63 -4.87
C LEU A 77 8.24 6.47 -4.72
N PHE A 78 8.77 6.64 -3.50
CA PHE A 78 10.20 6.41 -3.26
C PHE A 78 10.60 4.96 -3.48
N HIS A 79 9.76 4.00 -3.08
CA HIS A 79 9.95 2.57 -3.36
C HIS A 79 10.10 2.32 -4.86
N THR A 80 9.16 2.83 -5.65
CA THR A 80 9.14 2.69 -7.11
C THR A 80 10.40 3.26 -7.74
N LEU A 81 10.84 4.45 -7.30
CA LEU A 81 12.05 5.10 -7.82
C LEU A 81 13.34 4.39 -7.37
N ALA A 82 13.31 3.72 -6.21
CA ALA A 82 14.43 2.95 -5.67
C ALA A 82 14.52 1.53 -6.22
N PHE A 83 13.56 1.09 -7.04
CA PHE A 83 13.57 -0.24 -7.61
C PHE A 83 14.82 -0.46 -8.46
N LYS A 84 15.40 -1.67 -8.32
CA LYS A 84 16.64 -2.05 -9.01
C LYS A 84 16.49 -1.85 -10.52
N GLY A 85 17.41 -1.10 -11.14
CA GLY A 85 17.38 -0.81 -12.57
C GLY A 85 16.68 0.50 -12.98
N MET A 86 16.01 1.21 -12.05
CA MET A 86 15.40 2.51 -12.36
C MET A 86 16.42 3.64 -12.60
N GLY A 87 17.59 3.54 -11.97
CA GLY A 87 18.70 4.49 -12.18
C GLY A 87 18.50 5.88 -11.56
N VAL A 88 17.48 6.07 -10.73
CA VAL A 88 17.18 7.36 -10.08
C VAL A 88 18.08 7.61 -8.87
N PHE A 89 18.34 6.57 -8.08
CA PHE A 89 19.26 6.64 -6.93
C PHE A 89 20.59 5.92 -7.24
N PRO A 90 21.70 6.32 -6.57
CA PRO A 90 23.03 5.78 -6.88
C PRO A 90 23.20 4.29 -6.54
N SER A 91 22.42 3.76 -5.59
CA SER A 91 22.44 2.35 -5.22
C SER A 91 21.60 1.52 -6.21
N ASN A 92 22.19 0.45 -6.74
CA ASN A 92 21.48 -0.56 -7.53
C ASN A 92 21.19 -1.83 -6.70
N ASP A 93 21.05 -1.65 -5.39
CA ASP A 93 20.75 -2.71 -4.43
C ASP A 93 19.23 -2.82 -4.27
N PRO A 94 18.63 -4.01 -4.53
CA PRO A 94 17.20 -4.20 -4.32
C PRO A 94 16.76 -4.03 -2.86
N ASN A 95 17.67 -4.10 -1.89
CA ASN A 95 17.34 -3.97 -0.47
C ASN A 95 16.60 -2.67 -0.14
N THR A 96 17.05 -1.51 -0.67
CA THR A 96 16.43 -0.21 -0.37
C THR A 96 14.96 -0.16 -0.80
N ALA A 97 14.65 -0.68 -2.00
CA ALA A 97 13.27 -0.78 -2.46
C ALA A 97 12.46 -1.70 -1.53
N THR A 98 12.99 -2.87 -1.18
CA THR A 98 12.31 -3.83 -0.28
C THR A 98 12.09 -3.26 1.12
N GLN A 99 13.01 -2.44 1.64
CA GLN A 99 12.85 -1.75 2.92
C GLN A 99 11.74 -0.69 2.86
N LEU A 100 11.70 0.12 1.79
CA LEU A 100 10.63 1.09 1.57
C LEU A 100 9.26 0.40 1.42
N TRP A 101 9.22 -0.77 0.77
CA TRP A 101 8.02 -1.60 0.70
C TRP A 101 7.50 -1.95 2.09
N ILE A 102 8.35 -2.55 2.94
CA ILE A 102 7.94 -2.92 4.31
C ILE A 102 7.53 -1.69 5.13
N ALA A 103 8.25 -0.58 4.98
CA ALA A 103 7.89 0.67 5.65
C ALA A 103 6.49 1.16 5.23
N ALA A 104 6.16 1.14 3.94
CA ALA A 104 4.84 1.51 3.42
C ALA A 104 3.75 0.56 3.92
N ARG A 105 3.98 -0.76 3.92
CA ARG A 105 3.00 -1.76 4.38
C ARG A 105 2.72 -1.66 5.88
N TYR A 106 3.74 -1.38 6.70
CA TYR A 106 3.53 -1.08 8.12
C TYR A 106 2.73 0.21 8.31
N LEU A 107 3.05 1.27 7.56
CA LEU A 107 2.32 2.52 7.61
C LEU A 107 0.83 2.30 7.24
N GLU A 108 0.56 1.56 6.17
CA GLU A 108 -0.81 1.24 5.74
C GLU A 108 -1.56 0.41 6.78
N SER A 109 -1.00 -0.74 7.19
CA SER A 109 -1.68 -1.68 8.09
C SER A 109 -1.96 -1.09 9.47
N LEU A 110 -0.98 -0.36 10.04
CA LEU A 110 -1.19 0.34 11.31
C LEU A 110 -2.21 1.48 11.16
N SER A 111 -2.19 2.21 10.03
CA SER A 111 -3.19 3.25 9.79
C SER A 111 -4.61 2.68 9.72
N LEU A 112 -4.80 1.57 9.01
CA LEU A 112 -6.09 0.90 8.91
C LEU A 112 -6.59 0.42 10.28
N LEU A 113 -5.70 -0.18 11.09
CA LEU A 113 -6.02 -0.58 12.46
C LEU A 113 -6.43 0.63 13.31
N LEU A 114 -5.60 1.68 13.31
CA LEU A 114 -5.79 2.88 14.13
C LEU A 114 -6.98 3.74 13.67
N ALA A 115 -7.43 3.62 12.41
CA ALA A 115 -8.51 4.43 11.85
C ALA A 115 -9.81 4.32 12.66
N THR A 116 -10.10 3.13 13.20
CA THR A 116 -11.29 2.88 14.01
C THR A 116 -11.28 3.59 15.37
N TRP A 117 -10.10 3.94 15.89
CA TRP A 117 -9.94 4.59 17.20
C TRP A 117 -9.58 6.06 17.12
N LEU A 118 -8.65 6.42 16.23
CA LEU A 118 -8.08 7.77 16.16
C LEU A 118 -8.79 8.68 15.17
N GLY A 119 -9.57 8.13 14.23
CA GLY A 119 -10.21 8.90 13.16
C GLY A 119 -10.99 10.11 13.68
N ASN A 120 -11.70 9.93 14.80
CA ASN A 120 -12.55 10.97 15.41
C ASN A 120 -11.91 11.70 16.59
N ARG A 121 -10.68 11.33 17.00
CA ARG A 121 -10.05 11.86 18.24
C ARG A 121 -9.10 13.02 17.99
N LEU A 122 -8.58 13.14 16.78
CA LEU A 122 -7.61 14.18 16.43
C LEU A 122 -8.16 15.10 15.34
N PRO A 123 -7.88 16.41 15.37
CA PRO A 123 -8.12 17.29 14.24
C PRO A 123 -7.42 16.81 12.97
N TRP A 124 -8.11 16.85 11.83
CA TRP A 124 -7.57 16.35 10.56
C TRP A 124 -6.22 16.98 10.16
N ARG A 125 -5.98 18.24 10.53
CA ARG A 125 -4.69 18.93 10.27
C ARG A 125 -3.53 18.30 11.05
N ILE A 126 -3.78 17.88 12.29
CA ILE A 126 -2.77 17.21 13.11
C ILE A 126 -2.48 15.82 12.53
N GLN A 127 -3.53 15.10 12.10
CA GLN A 127 -3.38 13.82 11.41
C GLN A 127 -2.52 13.97 10.15
N PHE A 128 -2.84 14.96 9.30
CA PHE A 128 -2.12 15.25 8.06
C PHE A 128 -0.61 15.47 8.30
N TRP A 129 -0.25 16.39 9.20
CA TRP A 129 1.15 16.67 9.49
C TRP A 129 1.86 15.50 10.20
N GLY A 130 1.15 14.75 11.05
CA GLY A 130 1.67 13.55 11.67
C GLY A 130 2.02 12.47 10.65
N PHE A 131 1.10 12.18 9.72
CA PHE A 131 1.33 11.22 8.64
C PHE A 131 2.46 11.65 7.70
N LEU A 132 2.51 12.93 7.32
CA LEU A 132 3.60 13.46 6.49
C LEU A 132 4.96 13.37 7.21
N GLY A 133 4.98 13.67 8.51
CA GLY A 133 6.17 13.52 9.34
C GLY A 133 6.65 12.08 9.43
N VAL A 134 5.74 11.12 9.64
CA VAL A 134 6.07 9.69 9.68
C VAL A 134 6.59 9.20 8.33
N ALA A 135 5.92 9.52 7.22
CA ALA A 135 6.40 9.13 5.89
C ALA A 135 7.79 9.71 5.59
N SER A 136 8.00 11.00 5.88
CA SER A 136 9.30 11.66 5.70
C SER A 136 10.39 11.00 6.54
N LEU A 137 10.08 10.66 7.79
CA LEU A 137 11.00 9.97 8.69
C LEU A 137 11.34 8.57 8.18
N LEU A 138 10.35 7.78 7.74
CA LEU A 138 10.57 6.45 7.20
C LEU A 138 11.46 6.49 5.95
N VAL A 139 11.16 7.38 5.00
CA VAL A 139 12.00 7.56 3.80
C VAL A 139 13.41 7.98 4.20
N PHE A 140 13.56 8.93 5.13
CA PHE A 140 14.88 9.36 5.60
C PHE A 140 15.67 8.23 6.25
N VAL A 141 15.04 7.46 7.15
CA VAL A 141 15.68 6.33 7.85
C VAL A 141 16.16 5.29 6.83
N VAL A 142 15.32 4.89 5.88
CA VAL A 142 15.69 3.87 4.89
C VAL A 142 16.76 4.37 3.93
N MET A 143 16.65 5.62 3.44
CA MET A 143 17.55 6.10 2.39
C MET A 143 18.88 6.65 2.88
N ARG A 144 18.97 7.08 4.14
CA ARG A 144 20.14 7.84 4.66
C ARG A 144 20.79 7.19 5.86
N THR A 145 20.17 6.20 6.48
CA THR A 145 20.69 5.54 7.69
C THR A 145 20.76 4.04 7.48
N SER A 146 21.52 3.35 8.32
CA SER A 146 21.57 1.88 8.40
C SER A 146 20.73 1.35 9.57
N LEU A 147 19.75 2.13 10.05
CA LEU A 147 18.90 1.74 11.19
C LEU A 147 17.78 0.77 10.78
N PHE A 148 17.34 0.83 9.52
CA PHE A 148 16.33 -0.10 9.03
C PHE A 148 16.99 -1.45 8.73
N PRO A 149 16.47 -2.58 9.26
CA PRO A 149 17.10 -3.88 9.05
C PRO A 149 17.08 -4.29 7.57
N ASP A 150 18.05 -5.09 7.15
CA ASP A 150 18.08 -5.61 5.79
C ASP A 150 16.83 -6.46 5.52
N CYS A 151 16.20 -6.22 4.38
CA CYS A 151 15.04 -6.97 3.89
C CYS A 151 15.40 -7.94 2.76
N PHE A 152 16.49 -7.67 2.05
CA PHE A 152 16.99 -8.52 0.97
C PHE A 152 18.52 -8.49 0.93
N ILE A 153 19.15 -9.65 0.75
CA ILE A 153 20.59 -9.78 0.57
C ILE A 153 20.86 -10.44 -0.77
N ALA A 154 21.60 -9.76 -1.65
CA ALA A 154 21.93 -10.29 -2.97
C ALA A 154 22.64 -11.65 -2.88
N GLY A 155 22.12 -12.65 -3.59
CA GLY A 155 22.63 -14.02 -3.56
C GLY A 155 22.11 -14.90 -2.42
N ALA A 156 21.51 -14.32 -1.37
CA ALA A 156 20.88 -15.05 -0.28
C ALA A 156 19.34 -14.97 -0.30
N GLY A 157 18.76 -13.93 -0.92
CA GLY A 157 17.32 -13.73 -1.02
C GLY A 157 16.74 -12.88 0.10
N LEU A 158 15.48 -13.11 0.46
CA LEU A 158 14.79 -12.39 1.54
C LEU A 158 15.39 -12.70 2.91
N THR A 159 15.43 -11.69 3.79
CA THR A 159 15.88 -11.88 5.17
C THR A 159 14.75 -12.38 6.07
N ASN A 160 15.11 -12.98 7.20
CA ASN A 160 14.15 -13.35 8.24
C ASN A 160 13.34 -12.14 8.74
N PHE A 161 13.97 -10.96 8.83
CA PHE A 161 13.29 -9.74 9.23
C PHE A 161 12.14 -9.41 8.27
N LYS A 162 12.38 -9.48 6.96
CA LYS A 162 11.36 -9.24 5.94
C LYS A 162 10.20 -10.24 6.06
N ILE A 163 10.50 -11.54 6.08
CA ILE A 163 9.47 -12.59 6.13
C ILE A 163 8.60 -12.45 7.39
N VAL A 164 9.23 -12.26 8.57
CA VAL A 164 8.49 -12.05 9.82
C VAL A 164 7.64 -10.79 9.76
N SER A 165 8.15 -9.72 9.13
CA SER A 165 7.40 -8.47 8.99
C SER A 165 6.10 -8.67 8.20
N GLU A 166 6.11 -9.44 7.11
CA GLU A 166 4.93 -9.73 6.30
C GLU A 166 3.84 -10.48 7.08
N TYR A 167 4.24 -11.44 7.91
CA TYR A 167 3.32 -12.13 8.82
C TYR A 167 2.73 -11.18 9.86
N VAL A 168 3.56 -10.30 10.44
CA VAL A 168 3.10 -9.30 11.41
C VAL A 168 2.14 -8.31 10.76
N ILE A 169 2.46 -7.79 9.57
CA ILE A 169 1.58 -6.91 8.78
C ILE A 169 0.24 -7.59 8.52
N SER A 170 0.27 -8.86 8.11
CA SER A 170 -0.95 -9.63 7.86
C SER A 170 -1.78 -9.83 9.13
N ALA A 171 -1.15 -10.08 10.28
CA ALA A 171 -1.84 -10.15 11.57
C ALA A 171 -2.45 -8.79 11.99
N ILE A 172 -1.76 -7.67 11.73
CA ILE A 172 -2.29 -6.32 11.96
C ILE A 172 -3.54 -6.09 11.09
N LEU A 173 -3.49 -6.46 9.81
CA LEU A 173 -4.63 -6.32 8.90
C LEU A 173 -5.82 -7.19 9.32
N LEU A 174 -5.58 -8.45 9.72
CA LEU A 174 -6.63 -9.31 10.28
C LEU A 174 -7.27 -8.66 11.53
N THR A 175 -6.44 -8.09 12.40
CA THR A 175 -6.94 -7.37 13.58
C THR A 175 -7.76 -6.14 13.18
N ALA A 176 -7.33 -5.37 12.18
CA ALA A 176 -8.07 -4.24 11.65
C ALA A 176 -9.43 -4.68 11.06
N MET A 177 -9.47 -5.79 10.30
CA MET A 177 -10.71 -6.37 9.79
C MET A 177 -11.69 -6.72 10.91
N ILE A 178 -11.22 -7.28 12.03
CA ILE A 178 -12.06 -7.57 13.21
C ILE A 178 -12.63 -6.27 13.79
N HIS A 179 -11.83 -5.22 13.94
CA HIS A 179 -12.31 -3.94 14.45
C HIS A 179 -13.33 -3.29 13.52
N PHE A 180 -13.10 -3.30 12.21
CA PHE A 180 -14.08 -2.83 11.24
C PHE A 180 -15.38 -3.64 11.28
N TRP A 181 -15.31 -4.94 11.49
CA TRP A 181 -16.49 -5.80 11.65
C TRP A 181 -17.33 -5.42 12.88
N GLN A 182 -16.67 -5.04 13.98
CA GLN A 182 -17.34 -4.59 15.20
C GLN A 182 -18.10 -3.27 15.00
N ILE A 183 -17.59 -2.37 14.16
CA ILE A 183 -18.20 -1.07 13.87
C ILE A 183 -18.98 -1.02 12.55
N ARG A 184 -19.26 -2.18 11.93
CA ARG A 184 -19.82 -2.26 10.57
C ARG A 184 -21.15 -1.51 10.40
N ASP A 185 -21.96 -1.42 11.46
CA ASP A 185 -23.25 -0.73 11.43
C ASP A 185 -23.10 0.80 11.40
N SER A 186 -21.92 1.31 11.76
CA SER A 186 -21.56 2.73 11.74
C SER A 186 -20.84 3.16 10.46
N VAL A 187 -20.54 2.22 9.55
CA VAL A 187 -19.81 2.48 8.30
C VAL A 187 -20.73 2.14 7.13
N THR A 188 -20.75 2.99 6.09
CA THR A 188 -21.57 2.70 4.91
C THR A 188 -21.14 1.37 4.28
N PRO A 189 -22.08 0.52 3.82
CA PRO A 189 -21.75 -0.81 3.29
C PRO A 189 -20.70 -0.80 2.18
N VAL A 190 -20.71 0.23 1.32
CA VAL A 190 -19.74 0.37 0.22
C VAL A 190 -18.32 0.56 0.75
N ILE A 191 -18.12 1.47 1.72
CA ILE A 191 -16.80 1.70 2.33
C ILE A 191 -16.35 0.45 3.09
N PHE A 192 -17.24 -0.14 3.88
CA PHE A 192 -16.94 -1.34 4.67
C PHE A 192 -16.43 -2.48 3.79
N TRP A 193 -17.19 -2.87 2.76
CA TRP A 193 -16.78 -3.97 1.88
C TRP A 193 -15.55 -3.64 1.05
N SER A 194 -15.36 -2.38 0.66
CA SER A 194 -14.13 -1.96 -0.04
C SER A 194 -12.90 -2.13 0.84
N LEU A 195 -12.99 -1.75 2.12
CA LEU A 195 -11.90 -1.92 3.09
C LEU A 195 -11.64 -3.41 3.39
N MET A 196 -12.70 -4.21 3.58
CA MET A 196 -12.56 -5.65 3.83
C MET A 196 -11.91 -6.37 2.64
N LEU A 197 -12.32 -6.05 1.41
CA LEU A 197 -11.69 -6.61 0.21
C LEU A 197 -10.23 -6.15 0.10
N SER A 198 -9.97 -4.85 0.27
CA SER A 198 -8.60 -4.30 0.19
C SER A 198 -7.67 -4.98 1.18
N MET A 199 -8.05 -5.09 2.46
CA MET A 199 -7.24 -5.76 3.48
C MET A 199 -7.06 -7.25 3.17
N GLY A 200 -8.11 -7.94 2.74
CA GLY A 200 -8.03 -9.35 2.35
C GLY A 200 -7.09 -9.58 1.17
N THR A 201 -7.16 -8.75 0.14
CA THR A 201 -6.26 -8.83 -1.01
C THR A 201 -4.82 -8.48 -0.65
N THR A 202 -4.60 -7.51 0.24
CA THR A 202 -3.26 -7.16 0.73
C THR A 202 -2.66 -8.33 1.53
N ILE A 203 -3.42 -8.99 2.39
CA ILE A 203 -2.94 -10.19 3.11
C ILE A 203 -2.51 -11.28 2.12
N LEU A 204 -3.33 -11.57 1.10
CA LEU A 204 -2.98 -12.56 0.08
C LEU A 204 -1.71 -12.17 -0.69
N SER A 205 -1.54 -10.88 -0.99
CA SER A 205 -0.36 -10.35 -1.66
C SER A 205 0.89 -10.53 -0.78
N GLU A 206 0.84 -10.13 0.50
CA GLU A 206 1.97 -10.31 1.42
C GLU A 206 2.33 -11.79 1.59
N MET A 207 1.34 -12.68 1.65
CA MET A 207 1.60 -14.13 1.68
C MET A 207 2.29 -14.63 0.41
N ALA A 208 1.94 -14.10 -0.77
CA ALA A 208 2.64 -14.43 -2.01
C ALA A 208 4.10 -13.93 -1.98
N PHE A 209 4.33 -12.71 -1.49
CA PHE A 209 5.67 -12.12 -1.35
C PHE A 209 6.56 -12.87 -0.34
N THR A 210 6.00 -13.54 0.67
CA THR A 210 6.82 -14.40 1.56
C THR A 210 7.46 -15.60 0.83
N LEU A 211 6.90 -16.03 -0.30
CA LEU A 211 7.38 -17.17 -1.09
C LEU A 211 8.39 -16.77 -2.16
N TYR A 212 8.85 -15.51 -2.11
CA TYR A 212 9.63 -14.90 -3.15
C TYR A 212 11.13 -15.16 -3.05
N SER A 213 11.78 -15.43 -4.19
CA SER A 213 13.20 -15.77 -4.26
C SER A 213 14.07 -14.88 -5.17
N ASP A 214 13.49 -14.14 -6.12
CA ASP A 214 14.24 -13.30 -7.09
C ASP A 214 13.44 -12.08 -7.51
N VAL A 215 14.00 -10.86 -7.43
CA VAL A 215 13.43 -9.50 -7.68
C VAL A 215 12.60 -9.34 -8.98
N TYR A 216 12.71 -10.27 -9.93
CA TYR A 216 11.92 -10.32 -11.19
C TYR A 216 11.04 -11.58 -11.35
N GLY A 217 10.92 -12.38 -10.30
CA GLY A 217 10.25 -13.67 -10.29
C GLY A 217 8.73 -13.56 -10.28
N VAL A 218 8.07 -14.68 -10.61
CA VAL A 218 6.61 -14.77 -10.79
C VAL A 218 5.81 -14.45 -9.52
N MET A 219 6.44 -14.58 -8.35
CA MET A 219 5.81 -14.29 -7.04
C MET A 219 6.03 -12.83 -6.60
N ASN A 220 6.58 -11.96 -7.47
CA ASN A 220 6.58 -10.50 -7.34
C ASN A 220 5.77 -9.83 -8.45
#